data_AF-A0A1V3N0Z8-F1
#
_entry.id   AF-A0A1V3N0Z8-F1
#
_cell.length_a   1.000
_cell.length_b   1.000
_cell.length_c   1.000
_cell.angle_alpha   90.00
_cell.angle_beta   90.00
_cell.angle_gamma   90.00
#
_symmetry.space_group_name_H-M   'P 1'
#
loop_
_entity.id
_entity.type
_entity.pdbx_description
1 polymer ?
#
loop_
_entity_poly.entity_id
_entity_poly.type
_entity_poly.pdbx_seq_one_letter_code
_entity_poly.pdbx_strand_id
1 'polypeptide(L)'
;MSNVLDHTNKAQNFDLFIGNFKERLSTLFHTEYDYNNLSLSRGLPPQFLSEIMAMRPLSVAIPEYHGGRGLHVKECLGVLAAASYESLSLSLIFGINIALFLEPFAKYGNTLLQEKVFHQFLENKAMGGLMITEQAYGSDALNMRTSYQQDGDKYSLNGEKHWQGLTGAADFWLVTARKKNENGELVRDIDFFVTDNSIEEQKIEVTKKYNSLGLYAIPYGINKINIEVPVDNRLTPESTGIKLMLDTLHRSRLQFPGMGMGFIKRMLDEAMKHCTERRVSGIPLNELDSVKFQLSRLQAAFTICSAMCAYSSSISSIQNDLSGHSVDANSVKALVTDLMHESAQICVQLSGANGYRLDHVAGRGLVDSRPFQIFEGSNEMLYSQVAEAIAKLMRKSKESNLLSFLKINPATGLAAPFFSSILNFDFPLQPKQREMVTLGKIIARVVCFQYVLQINNAGFNDKMTEIARQHISMDLYMLVGQLSNNNNAEPLMHYDEKADWMDFISL
;
A
#
# COMPACT_ATOMS: atom_id res chain seq x y z
N MET A 1 -3.65 -36.39 12.57
CA MET A 1 -5.10 -36.12 12.59
C MET A 1 -5.48 -34.89 13.45
N SER A 2 -4.82 -34.63 14.60
CA SER A 2 -5.08 -33.43 15.44
C SER A 2 -4.86 -32.09 14.73
N ASN A 3 -3.74 -31.88 14.02
CA ASN A 3 -3.46 -30.60 13.35
C ASN A 3 -4.39 -30.31 12.16
N VAL A 4 -4.86 -31.33 11.45
CA VAL A 4 -5.75 -31.13 10.29
C VAL A 4 -7.15 -30.69 10.74
N LEU A 5 -7.66 -31.25 11.83
CA LEU A 5 -8.95 -30.85 12.40
C LEU A 5 -8.90 -29.43 12.99
N ASP A 6 -7.80 -29.05 13.63
CA ASP A 6 -7.60 -27.70 14.17
C ASP A 6 -7.50 -26.63 13.07
N HIS A 7 -6.71 -26.88 12.02
CA HIS A 7 -6.64 -25.99 10.86
C HIS A 7 -7.97 -25.85 10.11
N THR A 8 -8.76 -26.94 9.99
CA THR A 8 -10.06 -26.90 9.32
C THR A 8 -11.09 -26.10 10.13
N ASN A 9 -11.11 -26.25 11.46
CA ASN A 9 -11.97 -25.45 12.34
C ASN A 9 -11.58 -23.96 12.34
N LYS A 10 -10.29 -23.64 12.33
CA LYS A 10 -9.81 -22.24 12.26
C LYS A 10 -10.15 -21.57 10.92
N ALA A 11 -9.99 -22.29 9.80
CA ALA A 11 -10.40 -21.80 8.49
C ALA A 11 -11.92 -21.54 8.42
N GLN A 12 -12.73 -22.49 8.90
CA GLN A 12 -14.19 -22.31 9.00
C GLN A 12 -14.58 -21.13 9.93
N ASN A 13 -13.82 -20.90 11.00
CA ASN A 13 -14.01 -19.77 11.90
C ASN A 13 -13.73 -18.43 11.19
N PHE A 14 -12.69 -18.34 10.36
CA PHE A 14 -12.42 -17.12 9.59
C PHE A 14 -13.46 -16.86 8.51
N ASP A 15 -13.89 -17.89 7.77
CA ASP A 15 -14.90 -17.72 6.71
C ASP A 15 -16.22 -17.18 7.27
N LEU A 16 -16.64 -17.65 8.45
CA LEU A 16 -17.78 -17.10 9.18
C LEU A 16 -17.54 -15.66 9.62
N PHE A 17 -16.38 -15.39 10.23
CA PHE A 17 -15.99 -14.05 10.67
C PHE A 17 -16.02 -13.03 9.53
N ILE A 18 -15.34 -13.33 8.42
CA ILE A 18 -15.23 -12.40 7.29
C ILE A 18 -16.56 -12.24 6.56
N GLY A 19 -17.41 -13.28 6.55
CA GLY A 19 -18.79 -13.20 6.05
C GLY A 19 -19.61 -12.20 6.85
N ASN A 20 -19.67 -12.38 8.18
CA ASN A 20 -20.39 -11.49 9.10
C ASN A 20 -19.83 -10.06 9.05
N PHE A 21 -18.51 -9.91 8.91
CA PHE A 21 -17.88 -8.60 8.81
C PHE A 21 -18.30 -7.86 7.53
N LYS A 22 -18.30 -8.53 6.38
CA LYS A 22 -18.77 -7.95 5.10
C LYS A 22 -20.24 -7.57 5.15
N GLU A 23 -21.09 -8.42 5.73
CA GLU A 23 -22.52 -8.13 5.88
C GLU A 23 -22.76 -6.92 6.78
N ARG A 24 -22.05 -6.82 7.91
CA ARG A 24 -22.16 -5.66 8.81
C ARG A 24 -21.69 -4.38 8.13
N LEU A 25 -20.56 -4.42 7.43
CA LEU A 25 -20.07 -3.27 6.66
C LEU A 25 -21.09 -2.83 5.60
N SER A 26 -21.59 -3.74 4.77
CA SER A 26 -22.62 -3.43 3.76
C SER A 26 -23.88 -2.79 4.38
N THR A 27 -24.36 -3.36 5.49
CA THR A 27 -25.53 -2.83 6.21
C THR A 27 -25.27 -1.40 6.72
N LEU A 28 -24.12 -1.17 7.34
CA LEU A 28 -23.72 0.15 7.85
C LEU A 28 -23.59 1.18 6.72
N PHE A 29 -22.90 0.82 5.64
CA PHE A 29 -22.54 1.74 4.56
C PHE A 29 -23.68 2.07 3.60
N HIS A 30 -24.70 1.20 3.50
CA HIS A 30 -25.75 1.32 2.50
C HIS A 30 -27.17 1.39 3.06
N THR A 31 -27.40 0.91 4.29
CA THR A 31 -28.76 0.85 4.88
C THR A 31 -28.90 1.79 6.06
N GLU A 32 -27.96 1.77 6.99
CA GLU A 32 -28.04 2.59 8.22
C GLU A 32 -27.48 4.00 8.03
N TYR A 33 -26.45 4.15 7.19
CA TYR A 33 -25.85 5.44 6.85
C TYR A 33 -25.80 5.63 5.34
N ASP A 34 -25.92 6.88 4.89
CA ASP A 34 -25.56 7.28 3.54
C ASP A 34 -24.06 7.60 3.51
N TYR A 35 -23.22 6.58 3.26
CA TYR A 35 -21.77 6.78 3.24
C TYR A 35 -21.32 7.76 2.15
N ASN A 36 -22.06 7.85 1.05
CA ASN A 36 -21.74 8.78 -0.02
C ASN A 36 -21.81 10.23 0.45
N ASN A 37 -22.88 10.58 1.17
CA ASN A 37 -22.99 11.90 1.81
C ASN A 37 -22.02 12.05 3.00
N LEU A 38 -21.88 11.02 3.84
CA LEU A 38 -20.97 11.03 4.99
C LEU A 38 -19.52 11.35 4.57
N SER A 39 -19.08 10.76 3.46
CA SER A 39 -17.71 10.88 2.94
C SER A 39 -17.32 12.30 2.50
N LEU A 40 -18.28 13.21 2.36
CA LEU A 40 -18.02 14.63 2.06
C LEU A 40 -17.47 15.40 3.26
N SER A 41 -17.63 14.86 4.47
CA SER A 41 -17.15 15.47 5.71
C SER A 41 -15.86 14.80 6.21
N ARG A 42 -15.04 15.55 6.95
CA ARG A 42 -13.81 15.02 7.57
C ARG A 42 -14.15 14.19 8.81
N GLY A 43 -13.47 13.05 8.95
CA GLY A 43 -13.65 12.07 10.01
C GLY A 43 -14.78 11.09 9.74
N LEU A 44 -14.89 10.09 10.61
CA LEU A 44 -16.05 9.21 10.70
C LEU A 44 -16.82 9.54 11.98
N PRO A 45 -18.16 9.42 12.00
CA PRO A 45 -18.91 9.50 13.23
C PRO A 45 -18.38 8.49 14.25
N PRO A 46 -18.16 8.88 15.52
CA PRO A 46 -17.60 7.98 16.53
C PRO A 46 -18.40 6.69 16.69
N GLN A 47 -19.73 6.77 16.64
CA GLN A 47 -20.61 5.60 16.71
C GLN A 47 -20.42 4.67 15.50
N PHE A 48 -20.38 5.21 14.28
CA PHE A 48 -20.15 4.46 13.05
C PHE A 48 -18.84 3.64 13.12
N LEU A 49 -17.73 4.29 13.50
CA LEU A 49 -16.44 3.59 13.65
C LEU A 49 -16.47 2.59 14.81
N SER A 50 -17.11 2.94 15.93
CA SER A 50 -17.21 2.07 17.12
C SER A 50 -17.95 0.77 16.83
N GLU A 51 -18.98 0.79 15.97
CA GLU A 51 -19.73 -0.40 15.57
C GLU A 51 -18.91 -1.31 14.63
N ILE A 52 -18.12 -0.72 13.73
CA ILE A 52 -17.17 -1.48 12.90
C ILE A 52 -16.10 -2.13 13.78
N MET A 53 -15.51 -1.35 14.71
CA MET A 53 -14.46 -1.82 15.60
C MET A 53 -14.96 -2.85 16.63
N ALA A 54 -16.26 -2.86 16.95
CA ALA A 54 -16.86 -3.89 17.81
C ALA A 54 -16.78 -5.30 17.21
N MET A 55 -16.65 -5.41 15.88
CA MET A 55 -16.39 -6.68 15.19
C MET A 55 -14.95 -7.17 15.37
N ARG A 56 -14.08 -6.41 16.04
CA ARG A 56 -12.65 -6.73 16.28
C ARG A 56 -11.86 -7.04 14.99
N PRO A 57 -11.94 -6.21 13.92
CA PRO A 57 -11.24 -6.46 12.66
C PRO A 57 -9.72 -6.56 12.83
N LEU A 58 -9.14 -5.84 13.78
CA LEU A 58 -7.70 -5.83 14.04
C LEU A 58 -7.18 -7.10 14.75
N SER A 59 -8.07 -7.97 15.24
CA SER A 59 -7.69 -9.24 15.87
C SER A 59 -6.91 -10.17 14.92
N VAL A 60 -7.06 -10.01 13.60
CA VAL A 60 -6.29 -10.75 12.58
C VAL A 60 -4.79 -10.53 12.70
N ALA A 61 -4.35 -9.39 13.24
CA ALA A 61 -2.94 -9.02 13.39
C ALA A 61 -2.44 -9.13 14.84
N ILE A 62 -3.15 -9.88 15.70
CA ILE A 62 -2.77 -10.12 17.10
C ILE A 62 -2.46 -11.61 17.29
N PRO A 63 -1.40 -11.99 18.05
CA PRO A 63 -1.07 -13.39 18.28
C PRO A 63 -2.19 -14.16 19.00
N GLU A 64 -2.35 -15.45 18.70
CA GLU A 64 -3.39 -16.29 19.33
C GLU A 64 -3.25 -16.35 20.85
N TYR A 65 -2.02 -16.40 21.36
CA TYR A 65 -1.74 -16.43 22.80
C TYR A 65 -2.11 -15.12 23.53
N HIS A 66 -2.41 -14.05 22.80
CA HIS A 66 -2.98 -12.82 23.31
C HIS A 66 -4.49 -12.67 23.00
N GLY A 67 -5.16 -13.73 22.54
CA GLY A 67 -6.59 -13.72 22.20
C GLY A 67 -6.90 -13.22 20.78
N GLY A 68 -5.89 -13.02 19.94
CA GLY A 68 -6.05 -12.69 18.53
C GLY A 68 -6.24 -13.91 17.62
N ARG A 69 -6.14 -13.69 16.31
CA ARG A 69 -6.32 -14.73 15.27
C ARG A 69 -5.01 -15.20 14.62
N GLY A 70 -3.86 -14.83 15.17
CA GLY A 70 -2.58 -15.47 14.83
C GLY A 70 -1.76 -14.86 13.71
N LEU A 71 -2.05 -13.63 13.27
CA LEU A 71 -1.28 -12.92 12.22
C LEU A 71 -1.17 -13.69 10.91
N HIS A 72 -2.24 -14.41 10.55
CA HIS A 72 -2.32 -15.05 9.25
C HIS A 72 -2.49 -13.96 8.18
N VAL A 73 -1.46 -13.76 7.35
CA VAL A 73 -1.45 -12.72 6.29
C VAL A 73 -2.69 -12.79 5.41
N LYS A 74 -3.15 -14.01 5.07
CA LYS A 74 -4.39 -14.21 4.30
C LYS A 74 -5.61 -13.57 4.98
N GLU A 75 -5.71 -13.66 6.31
CA GLU A 75 -6.79 -13.06 7.09
C GLU A 75 -6.67 -11.53 7.15
N CYS A 76 -5.44 -11.02 7.34
CA CYS A 76 -5.14 -9.59 7.25
C CYS A 76 -5.60 -9.00 5.90
N LEU A 77 -5.15 -9.59 4.80
CA LEU A 77 -5.53 -9.18 3.44
C LEU A 77 -7.04 -9.30 3.21
N GLY A 78 -7.68 -10.33 3.77
CA GLY A 78 -9.13 -10.53 3.68
C GLY A 78 -9.93 -9.40 4.35
N VAL A 79 -9.52 -8.98 5.55
CA VAL A 79 -10.13 -7.83 6.26
C VAL A 79 -9.90 -6.52 5.50
N LEU A 80 -8.69 -6.29 5.00
CA LEU A 80 -8.37 -5.12 4.17
C LEU A 80 -9.24 -5.07 2.91
N ALA A 81 -9.42 -6.20 2.23
CA ALA A 81 -10.24 -6.30 1.02
C ALA A 81 -11.73 -6.09 1.32
N ALA A 82 -12.24 -6.63 2.42
CA ALA A 82 -13.64 -6.39 2.85
C ALA A 82 -13.89 -4.90 3.13
N ALA A 83 -12.99 -4.25 3.88
CA ALA A 83 -13.10 -2.83 4.17
C ALA A 83 -12.97 -1.96 2.91
N SER A 84 -12.04 -2.29 2.02
CA SER A 84 -11.74 -1.47 0.84
C SER A 84 -12.83 -1.51 -0.22
N TYR A 85 -13.64 -2.57 -0.23
CA TYR A 85 -14.82 -2.64 -1.08
C TYR A 85 -15.83 -1.52 -0.73
N GLU A 86 -15.95 -1.18 0.56
CA GLU A 86 -16.86 -0.12 1.02
C GLU A 86 -16.19 1.26 1.12
N SER A 87 -14.98 1.30 1.67
CA SER A 87 -14.20 2.53 1.85
C SER A 87 -12.71 2.26 1.84
N LEU A 88 -12.03 2.85 0.85
CA LEU A 88 -10.58 2.83 0.78
C LEU A 88 -9.94 3.51 2.00
N SER A 89 -10.59 4.54 2.55
CA SER A 89 -10.14 5.20 3.76
C SER A 89 -10.20 4.28 4.98
N LEU A 90 -11.29 3.54 5.17
CA LEU A 90 -11.42 2.57 6.25
C LEU A 90 -10.39 1.44 6.12
N SER A 91 -10.19 0.94 4.90
CA SER A 91 -9.17 -0.06 4.63
C SER A 91 -7.77 0.44 4.99
N LEU A 92 -7.44 1.69 4.69
CA LEU A 92 -6.16 2.27 5.07
C LEU A 92 -6.03 2.49 6.59
N ILE A 93 -7.11 2.81 7.31
CA ILE A 93 -7.09 2.81 8.79
C ILE A 93 -6.65 1.43 9.29
N PHE A 94 -7.25 0.35 8.78
CA PHE A 94 -6.84 -1.01 9.15
C PHE A 94 -5.43 -1.34 8.67
N GLY A 95 -5.02 -0.90 7.48
CA GLY A 95 -3.68 -1.11 6.95
C GLY A 95 -2.59 -0.49 7.83
N ILE A 96 -2.81 0.74 8.30
CA ILE A 96 -1.90 1.42 9.25
C ILE A 96 -1.81 0.61 10.55
N ASN A 97 -2.94 0.22 11.13
CA ASN A 97 -2.97 -0.53 12.37
C ASN A 97 -2.31 -1.92 12.25
N ILE A 98 -2.67 -2.68 11.22
CA ILE A 98 -2.18 -4.04 10.99
C ILE A 98 -0.69 -4.01 10.65
N ALA A 99 -0.32 -3.33 9.57
CA ALA A 99 0.98 -3.48 8.95
C ALA A 99 2.06 -2.57 9.54
N LEU A 100 1.68 -1.40 10.07
CA LEU A 100 2.62 -0.40 10.57
C LEU A 100 2.70 -0.32 12.09
N PHE A 101 1.77 -0.96 12.80
CA PHE A 101 1.80 -1.01 14.26
C PHE A 101 1.80 -2.45 14.78
N LEU A 102 0.73 -3.21 14.56
CA LEU A 102 0.52 -4.52 15.19
C LEU A 102 1.55 -5.57 14.75
N GLU A 103 1.81 -5.71 13.45
CA GLU A 103 2.82 -6.64 12.94
C GLU A 103 4.26 -6.35 13.43
N PRO A 104 4.80 -5.13 13.28
CA PRO A 104 6.15 -4.83 13.78
C PRO A 104 6.22 -4.91 15.31
N PHE A 105 5.18 -4.53 16.04
CA PHE A 105 5.14 -4.64 17.49
C PHE A 105 5.04 -6.10 17.97
N ALA A 106 4.27 -6.95 17.28
CA ALA A 106 4.22 -8.39 17.54
C ALA A 106 5.59 -9.06 17.30
N LYS A 107 6.33 -8.61 16.28
CA LYS A 107 7.62 -9.18 15.92
C LYS A 107 8.76 -8.70 16.82
N TYR A 108 8.81 -7.42 17.14
CA TYR A 108 9.98 -6.78 17.76
C TYR A 108 9.71 -6.11 19.12
N GLY A 109 8.44 -6.04 19.56
CA GLY A 109 8.07 -5.45 20.83
C GLY A 109 8.42 -6.33 22.04
N ASN A 110 8.61 -5.70 23.19
CA ASN A 110 8.82 -6.42 24.45
C ASN A 110 7.56 -7.22 24.83
N THR A 111 7.71 -8.51 25.11
CA THR A 111 6.62 -9.43 25.45
C THR A 111 5.80 -8.98 26.67
N LEU A 112 6.43 -8.33 27.66
CA LEU A 112 5.72 -7.80 28.84
C LEU A 112 4.77 -6.66 28.47
N LEU A 113 5.13 -5.87 27.46
CA LEU A 113 4.30 -4.76 26.99
C LEU A 113 3.24 -5.23 25.98
N GLN A 114 3.51 -6.31 25.27
CA GLN A 114 2.60 -6.89 24.29
C GLN A 114 1.24 -7.25 24.88
N GLU A 115 1.19 -7.88 26.05
CA GLU A 115 -0.06 -8.25 26.71
C GLU A 115 -0.96 -7.02 26.96
N LYS A 116 -0.40 -5.97 27.58
CA LYS A 116 -1.12 -4.72 27.85
C LYS A 116 -1.64 -4.09 26.57
N VAL A 117 -0.77 -3.94 25.56
CA VAL A 117 -1.13 -3.24 24.31
C VAL A 117 -2.16 -4.02 23.52
N PHE A 118 -1.97 -5.33 23.29
CA PHE A 118 -2.92 -6.12 22.51
C PHE A 118 -4.29 -6.23 23.18
N HIS A 119 -4.35 -6.27 24.51
CA HIS A 119 -5.62 -6.19 25.24
C HIS A 119 -6.38 -4.89 24.91
N GLN A 120 -5.70 -3.74 24.78
CA GLN A 120 -6.35 -2.47 24.42
C GLN A 120 -6.97 -2.51 23.01
N PHE A 121 -6.31 -3.17 22.06
CA PHE A 121 -6.85 -3.34 20.70
C PHE A 121 -8.07 -4.27 20.67
N LEU A 122 -8.08 -5.33 21.48
CA LEU A 122 -9.17 -6.31 21.51
C LEU A 122 -10.40 -5.80 22.27
N GLU A 123 -10.20 -5.15 23.41
CA GLU A 123 -11.29 -4.82 24.33
C GLU A 123 -11.70 -3.34 24.27
N ASN A 124 -10.75 -2.45 23.97
CA ASN A 124 -10.97 -1.00 24.02
C ASN A 124 -10.93 -0.32 22.65
N LYS A 125 -10.94 -1.11 21.56
CA LYS A 125 -10.97 -0.62 20.17
C LYS A 125 -9.82 0.36 19.86
N ALA A 126 -8.69 0.18 20.54
CA ALA A 126 -7.55 1.07 20.39
C ALA A 126 -7.01 1.06 18.96
N MET A 127 -6.39 2.17 18.58
CA MET A 127 -5.67 2.31 17.31
C MET A 127 -4.20 2.62 17.53
N GLY A 128 -3.38 2.18 16.59
CA GLY A 128 -1.95 2.41 16.53
C GLY A 128 -1.51 3.02 15.21
N GLY A 129 -0.32 3.60 15.20
CA GLY A 129 0.32 4.10 13.98
C GLY A 129 1.84 4.11 14.03
N LEU A 130 2.47 4.50 12.93
CA LEU A 130 3.92 4.59 12.78
C LEU A 130 4.30 6.04 12.46
N MET A 131 5.36 6.55 13.09
CA MET A 131 5.87 7.90 12.88
C MET A 131 7.30 7.91 12.31
N ILE A 132 7.41 8.07 10.99
CA ILE A 132 8.71 8.14 10.29
C ILE A 132 8.97 9.55 9.75
N THR A 133 8.07 10.02 8.88
CA THR A 133 8.27 11.20 8.03
C THR A 133 8.42 12.52 8.79
N GLU A 134 9.37 13.34 8.36
CA GLU A 134 9.64 14.69 8.86
C GLU A 134 9.55 15.71 7.73
N GLN A 135 9.34 16.99 8.04
CA GLN A 135 9.08 18.01 7.03
C GLN A 135 10.18 18.14 5.96
N ALA A 136 11.44 17.92 6.34
CA ALA A 136 12.58 17.91 5.42
C ALA A 136 12.97 16.50 4.91
N TYR A 137 12.39 15.43 5.47
CA TYR A 137 12.83 14.04 5.26
C TYR A 137 11.63 13.11 5.02
N GLY A 138 11.21 13.02 3.75
CA GLY A 138 10.24 12.05 3.25
C GLY A 138 10.93 10.80 2.71
N SER A 139 11.21 10.80 1.40
CA SER A 139 11.93 9.70 0.73
C SER A 139 13.33 9.45 1.31
N ASP A 140 13.95 10.46 1.91
CA ASP A 140 15.25 10.38 2.59
C ASP A 140 15.09 10.16 4.12
N ALA A 141 14.27 9.18 4.50
CA ALA A 141 13.92 8.92 5.89
C ALA A 141 15.14 8.58 6.77
N LEU A 142 16.22 8.03 6.20
CA LEU A 142 17.44 7.71 6.95
C LEU A 142 18.15 8.95 7.53
N ASN A 143 17.88 10.13 6.97
CA ASN A 143 18.45 11.40 7.42
C ASN A 143 17.54 12.18 8.38
N MET A 144 16.50 11.54 8.92
CA MET A 144 15.63 12.11 9.95
C MET A 144 16.43 12.71 11.12
N ARG A 145 15.81 13.68 11.81
CA ARG A 145 16.41 14.47 12.89
C ARG A 145 15.78 14.21 14.25
N THR A 146 14.62 13.56 14.32
CA THR A 146 14.07 13.08 15.59
C THR A 146 15.10 12.21 16.27
N SER A 147 15.38 12.54 17.52
CA SER A 147 16.51 12.01 18.26
C SER A 147 16.09 11.46 19.61
N TYR A 148 16.89 10.56 20.15
CA TYR A 148 16.71 10.07 21.51
C TYR A 148 18.03 10.04 22.29
N GLN A 149 17.92 10.17 23.61
CA GLN A 149 18.99 9.92 24.57
C GLN A 149 18.48 8.97 25.66
N GLN A 150 19.37 8.16 26.21
CA GLN A 150 19.05 7.29 27.34
C GLN A 150 19.49 7.98 28.63
N ASP A 151 18.58 8.02 29.61
CA ASP A 151 18.87 8.45 30.97
C ASP A 151 18.33 7.40 31.94
N GLY A 152 19.23 6.67 32.60
CA GLY A 152 18.88 5.54 33.46
C GLY A 152 18.03 4.48 32.74
N ASP A 153 16.82 4.29 33.27
CA ASP A 153 15.80 3.34 32.81
C ASP A 153 14.78 3.95 31.83
N LYS A 154 15.07 5.14 31.29
CA LYS A 154 14.21 5.84 30.33
C LYS A 154 14.96 6.31 29.09
N TYR A 155 14.20 6.55 28.04
CA TYR A 155 14.60 7.26 26.83
C TYR A 155 13.82 8.57 26.71
N SER A 156 14.53 9.68 26.51
CA SER A 156 13.93 10.97 26.15
C SER A 156 14.01 11.16 24.63
N LEU A 157 12.88 11.41 23.97
CA LEU A 157 12.76 11.59 22.53
C LEU A 157 12.35 13.03 22.21
N ASN A 158 13.02 13.62 21.21
CA ASN A 158 12.79 15.00 20.78
C ASN A 158 12.82 15.13 19.25
N GLY A 159 11.83 15.80 18.66
CA GLY A 159 11.72 16.03 17.22
C GLY A 159 10.34 16.50 16.76
N GLU A 160 10.09 16.39 15.46
CA GLU A 160 8.80 16.69 14.85
C GLU A 160 8.52 15.71 13.71
N LYS A 161 7.29 15.19 13.68
CA LYS A 161 6.81 14.23 12.68
C LYS A 161 5.62 14.82 11.97
N HIS A 162 5.48 14.57 10.67
CA HIS A 162 4.31 15.04 9.91
C HIS A 162 3.78 13.99 8.94
N TRP A 163 2.53 14.13 8.51
CA TRP A 163 1.84 13.18 7.62
C TRP A 163 1.70 11.76 8.19
N GLN A 164 1.72 11.61 9.51
CA GLN A 164 1.44 10.33 10.16
C GLN A 164 -0.07 10.10 10.12
N GLY A 165 -0.51 9.04 9.42
CA GLY A 165 -1.93 8.70 9.37
C GLY A 165 -2.45 8.39 10.76
N LEU A 166 -3.65 8.87 11.09
CA LEU A 166 -4.26 8.82 12.44
C LEU A 166 -3.68 9.85 13.42
N THR A 167 -3.12 10.97 12.93
CA THR A 167 -2.67 12.10 13.76
C THR A 167 -3.78 12.56 14.71
N GLY A 168 -3.54 12.46 16.03
CA GLY A 168 -4.50 12.80 17.07
C GLY A 168 -5.69 11.84 17.22
N ALA A 169 -5.65 10.68 16.56
CA ALA A 169 -6.67 9.63 16.66
C ALA A 169 -6.10 8.29 17.11
N ALA A 170 -4.81 7.99 16.92
CA ALA A 170 -4.20 6.78 17.45
C ALA A 170 -3.90 6.90 18.95
N ASP A 171 -4.11 5.80 19.67
CA ASP A 171 -3.80 5.63 21.09
C ASP A 171 -2.33 5.25 21.29
N PHE A 172 -1.77 4.49 20.35
CA PHE A 172 -0.37 4.04 20.40
C PHE A 172 0.42 4.48 19.16
N TRP A 173 1.71 4.76 19.34
CA TRP A 173 2.60 5.06 18.22
C TRP A 173 3.88 4.25 18.29
N LEU A 174 4.38 3.81 17.13
CA LEU A 174 5.79 3.49 16.95
C LEU A 174 6.50 4.74 16.45
N VAL A 175 7.27 5.40 17.32
CA VAL A 175 8.05 6.59 16.97
C VAL A 175 9.45 6.18 16.55
N THR A 176 9.89 6.59 15.35
CA THR A 176 11.27 6.35 14.91
C THR A 176 12.19 7.51 15.27
N ALA A 177 13.33 7.21 15.87
CA ALA A 177 14.31 8.19 16.29
C ALA A 177 15.75 7.67 16.17
N ARG A 178 16.71 8.57 16.06
CA ARG A 178 18.14 8.25 16.00
C ARG A 178 18.83 8.54 17.32
N LYS A 179 19.74 7.68 17.76
CA LYS A 179 20.51 7.93 18.98
C LYS A 179 21.34 9.20 18.82
N LYS A 180 21.25 10.10 19.78
CA LYS A 180 22.18 11.23 19.90
C LYS A 180 23.36 10.78 20.75
N ASN A 181 24.56 10.78 20.18
CA ASN A 181 25.78 10.37 20.86
C ASN A 181 26.26 11.43 21.87
N GLU A 182 27.32 11.14 22.61
CA GLU A 182 27.91 12.03 23.62
C GLU A 182 28.39 13.37 23.03
N ASN A 183 28.78 13.39 21.75
CA ASN A 183 29.18 14.60 21.03
C ASN A 183 27.99 15.41 20.50
N GLY A 184 26.76 14.94 20.74
CA GLY A 184 25.53 15.59 20.27
C GLY A 184 25.15 15.29 18.82
N GLU A 185 25.84 14.36 18.16
CA GLU A 185 25.58 13.96 16.77
C GLU A 185 24.60 12.78 16.69
N LEU A 186 23.84 12.70 15.60
CA LEU A 186 22.92 11.59 15.36
C LEU A 186 23.63 10.41 14.70
N VAL A 187 23.59 9.25 15.34
CA VAL A 187 24.10 8.00 14.75
C VAL A 187 23.30 7.62 13.52
N ARG A 188 23.86 6.82 12.61
CA ARG A 188 23.20 6.44 11.36
C ARG A 188 21.99 5.51 11.58
N ASP A 189 22.01 4.67 12.61
CA ASP A 189 20.95 3.70 12.86
C ASP A 189 19.68 4.36 13.44
N ILE A 190 18.54 3.67 13.33
CA ILE A 190 17.22 4.17 13.71
C ILE A 190 16.53 3.18 14.63
N ASP A 191 16.11 3.63 15.81
CA ASP A 191 15.34 2.81 16.74
C ASP A 191 13.85 3.18 16.70
N PHE A 192 13.01 2.23 17.14
CA PHE A 192 11.56 2.36 17.19
C PHE A 192 11.13 2.29 18.65
N PHE A 193 10.21 3.16 19.05
CA PHE A 193 9.73 3.26 20.42
C PHE A 193 8.21 3.22 20.43
N VAL A 194 7.62 2.29 21.18
CA VAL A 194 6.18 2.29 21.39
C VAL A 194 5.80 3.34 22.43
N THR A 195 4.73 4.09 22.17
CA THR A 195 4.21 5.13 23.08
C THR A 195 2.73 4.88 23.36
N ASP A 196 2.24 5.34 24.51
CA ASP A 196 0.84 5.23 24.96
C ASP A 196 0.29 6.64 25.25
N ASN A 197 -0.63 7.13 24.42
CA ASN A 197 -1.20 8.48 24.55
C ASN A 197 -2.08 8.67 25.80
N SER A 198 -2.40 7.61 26.54
CA SER A 198 -3.06 7.73 27.85
C SER A 198 -2.09 8.12 28.97
N ILE A 199 -0.77 8.04 28.73
CA ILE A 199 0.29 8.42 29.66
C ILE A 199 0.82 9.79 29.25
N GLU A 200 0.73 10.79 30.13
CA GLU A 200 1.02 12.19 29.78
C GLU A 200 2.47 12.40 29.30
N GLU A 201 3.45 11.72 29.89
CA GLU A 201 4.86 11.80 29.47
C GLU A 201 5.15 11.15 28.12
N GLN A 202 4.24 10.29 27.62
CA GLN A 202 4.37 9.58 26.35
C GLN A 202 3.47 10.15 25.24
N LYS A 203 2.60 11.09 25.61
CA LYS A 203 1.55 11.60 24.75
C LYS A 203 2.10 12.48 23.65
N ILE A 204 1.67 12.21 22.42
CA ILE A 204 2.08 12.97 21.26
C ILE A 204 1.21 14.24 21.11
N GLU A 205 1.85 15.40 21.17
CA GLU A 205 1.20 16.70 20.96
C GLU A 205 0.95 16.96 19.46
N VAL A 206 -0.31 17.16 19.08
CA VAL A 206 -0.67 17.57 17.71
C VAL A 206 -0.68 19.09 17.61
N THR A 207 0.27 19.67 16.86
CA THR A 207 0.41 21.12 16.74
C THR A 207 -0.39 21.69 15.57
N LYS A 208 -0.70 20.88 14.55
CA LYS A 208 -1.49 21.29 13.39
C LYS A 208 -2.16 20.10 12.72
N LYS A 209 -3.41 20.27 12.26
CA LYS A 209 -4.07 19.33 11.33
C LYS A 209 -4.04 19.84 9.90
N TYR A 210 -3.90 18.93 8.94
CA TYR A 210 -3.88 19.23 7.50
C TYR A 210 -5.23 18.99 6.84
N ASN A 211 -5.49 19.74 5.77
CA ASN A 211 -6.62 19.55 4.88
C ASN A 211 -6.20 18.71 3.67
N SER A 212 -6.21 17.38 3.82
CA SER A 212 -5.92 16.44 2.73
C SER A 212 -6.93 16.55 1.58
N LEU A 213 -6.52 16.16 0.37
CA LEU A 213 -7.36 16.15 -0.84
C LEU A 213 -8.49 15.10 -0.78
N GLY A 214 -8.15 13.89 -0.32
CA GLY A 214 -9.06 12.77 -0.09
C GLY A 214 -8.72 12.07 1.22
N LEU A 215 -9.22 10.85 1.38
CA LEU A 215 -9.07 10.02 2.58
C LEU A 215 -9.59 10.70 3.85
N TYR A 216 -10.76 11.31 3.76
CA TYR A 216 -11.29 12.23 4.78
C TYR A 216 -11.51 11.59 6.15
N ALA A 217 -11.66 10.26 6.22
CA ALA A 217 -11.74 9.55 7.49
C ALA A 217 -10.44 9.59 8.31
N ILE A 218 -9.30 9.91 7.69
CA ILE A 218 -7.98 9.80 8.30
C ILE A 218 -7.43 11.21 8.58
N PRO A 219 -7.18 11.57 9.85
CA PRO A 219 -6.52 12.82 10.17
C PRO A 219 -5.01 12.73 9.91
N TYR A 220 -4.46 13.81 9.35
CA TYR A 220 -3.04 14.04 9.14
C TYR A 220 -2.64 15.39 9.73
N GLY A 221 -1.38 15.55 10.10
CA GLY A 221 -0.94 16.80 10.70
C GLY A 221 0.55 16.84 11.05
N ILE A 222 0.89 17.80 11.89
CA ILE A 222 2.20 17.95 12.52
C ILE A 222 2.08 17.48 13.98
N ASN A 223 3.02 16.64 14.39
CA ASN A 223 3.11 16.00 15.68
C ASN A 223 4.46 16.38 16.30
N LYS A 224 4.44 17.05 17.45
CA LYS A 224 5.66 17.38 18.19
C LYS A 224 6.04 16.18 19.05
N ILE A 225 7.30 15.75 18.92
CA ILE A 225 7.87 14.69 19.73
C ILE A 225 8.68 15.35 20.84
N ASN A 226 8.18 15.24 22.07
CA ASN A 226 8.85 15.65 23.30
C ASN A 226 8.34 14.75 24.42
N ILE A 227 8.85 13.52 24.46
CA ILE A 227 8.29 12.44 25.29
C ILE A 227 9.39 11.67 26.04
N GLU A 228 9.00 10.98 27.09
CA GLU A 228 9.83 10.04 27.83
C GLU A 228 9.18 8.66 27.88
N VAL A 229 9.93 7.61 27.53
CA VAL A 229 9.45 6.23 27.57
C VAL A 229 10.40 5.34 28.38
N PRO A 230 9.91 4.33 29.11
CA PRO A 230 10.77 3.31 29.73
C PRO A 230 11.65 2.59 28.70
N VAL A 231 12.76 2.00 29.16
CA VAL A 231 13.67 1.23 28.28
C VAL A 231 12.98 0.08 27.54
N ASP A 232 11.97 -0.52 28.17
CA ASP A 232 11.18 -1.64 27.62
C ASP A 232 10.28 -1.24 26.45
N ASN A 233 10.07 0.06 26.23
CA ASN A 233 9.30 0.56 25.09
C ASN A 233 10.09 0.56 23.78
N ARG A 234 11.42 0.39 23.82
CA ARG A 234 12.23 0.28 22.61
C ARG A 234 12.06 -1.10 21.98
N LEU A 235 11.72 -1.15 20.70
CA LEU A 235 11.67 -2.40 19.94
C LEU A 235 13.08 -2.99 19.83
N THR A 236 13.17 -4.31 19.89
CA THR A 236 14.46 -5.01 19.85
C THR A 236 14.70 -5.56 18.44
N PRO A 237 15.59 -4.94 17.64
CA PRO A 237 15.91 -5.46 16.31
C PRO A 237 16.72 -6.76 16.41
N GLU A 238 16.51 -7.67 15.47
CA GLU A 238 17.33 -8.89 15.32
C GLU A 238 18.79 -8.58 14.92
N SER A 239 19.03 -7.43 14.28
CA SER A 239 20.38 -6.98 13.94
C SER A 239 20.58 -5.48 14.10
N THR A 240 19.99 -4.67 13.21
CA THR A 240 20.11 -3.21 13.22
C THR A 240 18.73 -2.61 13.07
N GLY A 241 18.57 -1.39 13.56
CA GLY A 241 17.33 -0.65 13.45
C GLY A 241 16.91 -0.37 12.00
N ILE A 242 17.88 -0.10 11.12
CA ILE A 242 17.65 0.02 9.67
C ILE A 242 17.08 -1.29 9.09
N LYS A 243 17.58 -2.45 9.51
CA LYS A 243 17.08 -3.74 9.01
C LYS A 243 15.64 -4.00 9.47
N LEU A 244 15.33 -3.66 10.73
CA LEU A 244 13.96 -3.68 11.26
C LEU A 244 13.04 -2.76 10.45
N MET A 245 13.50 -1.54 10.14
CA MET A 245 12.73 -0.60 9.32
C MET A 245 12.47 -1.17 7.91
N LEU A 246 13.49 -1.74 7.26
CA LEU A 246 13.33 -2.37 5.95
C LEU A 246 12.40 -3.59 5.99
N ASP A 247 12.50 -4.44 7.01
CA ASP A 247 11.57 -5.55 7.22
C ASP A 247 10.12 -5.05 7.35
N THR A 248 9.91 -4.03 8.18
CA THR A 248 8.60 -3.40 8.41
C THR A 248 8.02 -2.81 7.13
N LEU A 249 8.78 -2.01 6.39
CA LEU A 249 8.33 -1.36 5.16
C LEU A 249 8.10 -2.36 4.02
N HIS A 250 8.95 -3.37 3.87
CA HIS A 250 8.73 -4.40 2.84
C HIS A 250 7.50 -5.25 3.17
N ARG A 251 7.27 -5.57 4.45
CA ARG A 251 6.06 -6.27 4.89
C ARG A 251 4.81 -5.43 4.65
N SER A 252 4.83 -4.15 5.01
CA SER A 252 3.67 -3.27 4.81
C SER A 252 3.31 -3.09 3.34
N ARG A 253 4.30 -2.99 2.45
CA ARG A 253 4.12 -2.97 1.00
C ARG A 253 3.42 -4.23 0.47
N LEU A 254 3.67 -5.39 1.07
CA LEU A 254 3.00 -6.65 0.72
C LEU A 254 1.57 -6.76 1.29
N GLN A 255 1.12 -5.80 2.12
CA GLN A 255 -0.28 -5.72 2.56
C GLN A 255 -1.15 -4.86 1.62
N PHE A 256 -0.55 -4.01 0.77
CA PHE A 256 -1.28 -3.17 -0.20
C PHE A 256 -2.22 -3.96 -1.14
N PRO A 257 -1.88 -5.17 -1.61
CA PRO A 257 -2.80 -5.98 -2.39
C PRO A 257 -4.15 -6.23 -1.73
N GLY A 258 -4.22 -6.33 -0.39
CA GLY A 258 -5.50 -6.47 0.31
C GLY A 258 -6.39 -5.24 0.12
N MET A 259 -5.81 -4.04 0.28
CA MET A 259 -6.52 -2.77 0.04
C MET A 259 -6.88 -2.62 -1.45
N GLY A 260 -5.94 -2.92 -2.35
CA GLY A 260 -6.18 -2.90 -3.79
C GLY A 260 -7.28 -3.86 -4.21
N MET A 261 -7.38 -5.04 -3.58
CA MET A 261 -8.31 -6.07 -3.98
C MET A 261 -9.76 -5.65 -3.80
N GLY A 262 -10.11 -5.14 -2.61
CA GLY A 262 -11.46 -4.64 -2.37
C GLY A 262 -11.79 -3.44 -3.25
N PHE A 263 -10.85 -2.51 -3.38
CA PHE A 263 -11.04 -1.27 -4.15
C PHE A 263 -11.26 -1.54 -5.65
N ILE A 264 -10.36 -2.31 -6.27
CA ILE A 264 -10.44 -2.65 -7.70
C ILE A 264 -11.70 -3.47 -7.97
N LYS A 265 -12.05 -4.40 -7.09
CA LYS A 265 -13.31 -5.15 -7.19
C LYS A 265 -14.52 -4.22 -7.15
N ARG A 266 -14.55 -3.23 -6.24
CA ARG A 266 -15.63 -2.24 -6.16
C ARG A 266 -15.76 -1.43 -7.45
N MET A 267 -14.63 -0.94 -8.00
CA MET A 267 -14.63 -0.21 -9.27
C MET A 267 -15.14 -1.09 -10.42
N LEU A 268 -14.72 -2.35 -10.48
CA LEU A 268 -15.18 -3.31 -11.49
C LEU A 268 -16.68 -3.58 -11.38
N ASP A 269 -17.19 -3.87 -10.18
CA ASP A 269 -18.61 -4.19 -9.96
C ASP A 269 -19.52 -2.99 -10.32
N GLU A 270 -19.13 -1.78 -9.91
CA GLU A 270 -19.85 -0.54 -10.24
C GLU A 270 -19.81 -0.23 -11.75
N ALA A 271 -18.64 -0.37 -12.38
CA ALA A 271 -18.50 -0.16 -13.82
C ALA A 271 -19.32 -1.19 -14.62
N MET A 272 -19.25 -2.48 -14.25
CA MET A 272 -20.01 -3.55 -14.90
C MET A 272 -21.51 -3.32 -14.78
N LYS A 273 -22.00 -2.96 -13.57
CA LYS A 273 -23.40 -2.64 -13.34
C LYS A 273 -23.84 -1.47 -14.22
N HIS A 274 -23.13 -0.33 -14.14
CA HIS A 274 -23.46 0.85 -14.92
C HIS A 274 -23.49 0.56 -16.42
N CYS A 275 -22.49 -0.14 -16.95
CA CYS A 275 -22.38 -0.42 -18.37
C CYS A 275 -23.42 -1.43 -18.89
N THR A 276 -23.98 -2.25 -18.01
CA THR A 276 -25.07 -3.18 -18.35
C THR A 276 -26.42 -2.47 -18.38
N GLU A 277 -26.65 -1.52 -17.48
CA GLU A 277 -27.92 -0.80 -17.35
C GLU A 277 -28.02 0.41 -18.30
N ARG A 278 -26.92 1.14 -18.51
CA ARG A 278 -26.89 2.35 -19.33
C ARG A 278 -26.91 2.01 -20.81
N ARG A 279 -27.82 2.64 -21.56
CA ARG A 279 -27.90 2.53 -23.02
C ARG A 279 -27.48 3.82 -23.72
N VAL A 280 -26.77 3.67 -24.84
CA VAL A 280 -26.45 4.74 -25.80
C VAL A 280 -26.72 4.20 -27.20
N SER A 281 -27.40 4.99 -28.03
CA SER A 281 -27.81 4.58 -29.38
C SER A 281 -28.57 3.25 -29.42
N GLY A 282 -29.39 2.99 -28.38
CA GLY A 282 -30.26 1.81 -28.30
C GLY A 282 -29.61 0.55 -27.71
N ILE A 283 -28.28 0.48 -27.59
CA ILE A 283 -27.57 -0.69 -27.05
C ILE A 283 -26.97 -0.42 -25.66
N PRO A 284 -26.81 -1.43 -24.80
CA PRO A 284 -26.04 -1.32 -23.56
C PRO A 284 -24.60 -0.87 -23.83
N LEU A 285 -24.01 -0.10 -22.91
CA LEU A 285 -22.62 0.35 -23.05
C LEU A 285 -21.65 -0.82 -23.16
N ASN A 286 -21.88 -1.91 -22.41
CA ASN A 286 -21.01 -3.08 -22.44
C ASN A 286 -21.03 -3.86 -23.77
N GLU A 287 -21.85 -3.46 -24.76
CA GLU A 287 -21.78 -3.98 -26.13
C GLU A 287 -20.77 -3.22 -27.01
N LEU A 288 -20.42 -1.98 -26.65
CA LEU A 288 -19.44 -1.15 -27.34
C LEU A 288 -18.02 -1.69 -27.11
N ASP A 289 -17.23 -1.77 -28.19
CA ASP A 289 -15.87 -2.33 -28.15
C ASP A 289 -14.95 -1.57 -27.18
N SER A 290 -14.95 -0.24 -27.24
CA SER A 290 -14.14 0.61 -26.34
C SER A 290 -14.50 0.42 -24.86
N VAL A 291 -15.77 0.18 -24.55
CA VAL A 291 -16.23 -0.12 -23.18
C VAL A 291 -15.80 -1.52 -22.75
N LYS A 292 -15.92 -2.53 -23.63
CA LYS A 292 -15.41 -3.89 -23.37
C LYS A 292 -13.92 -3.87 -23.07
N PHE A 293 -13.15 -3.09 -23.83
CA PHE A 293 -11.73 -2.90 -23.58
C PHE A 293 -11.46 -2.33 -22.17
N GLN A 294 -12.18 -1.27 -21.78
CA GLN A 294 -12.07 -0.68 -20.44
C GLN A 294 -12.47 -1.64 -19.32
N LEU A 295 -13.56 -2.40 -19.48
CA LEU A 295 -13.98 -3.42 -18.51
C LEU A 295 -12.94 -4.55 -18.41
N SER A 296 -12.35 -4.98 -19.52
CA SER A 296 -11.29 -5.99 -19.52
C SER A 296 -10.01 -5.49 -18.81
N ARG A 297 -9.73 -4.19 -18.86
CA ARG A 297 -8.62 -3.57 -18.12
C ARG A 297 -8.82 -3.65 -16.60
N LEU A 298 -10.05 -3.41 -16.13
CA LEU A 298 -10.43 -3.61 -14.72
C LEU A 298 -10.32 -5.09 -14.30
N GLN A 299 -10.69 -6.03 -15.18
CA GLN A 299 -10.53 -7.47 -14.92
C GLN A 299 -9.06 -7.90 -14.85
N ALA A 300 -8.20 -7.34 -15.70
CA ALA A 300 -6.75 -7.54 -15.62
C ALA A 300 -6.20 -7.05 -14.28
N ALA A 301 -6.57 -5.83 -13.87
CA ALA A 301 -6.18 -5.27 -12.57
C ALA A 301 -6.60 -6.15 -11.39
N PHE A 302 -7.85 -6.64 -11.41
CA PHE A 302 -8.37 -7.58 -10.40
C PHE A 302 -7.54 -8.88 -10.35
N THR A 303 -7.21 -9.43 -11.51
CA THR A 303 -6.43 -10.68 -11.64
C THR A 303 -5.02 -10.52 -11.08
N ILE A 304 -4.33 -9.45 -11.48
CA ILE A 304 -2.97 -9.15 -11.02
C ILE A 304 -2.96 -8.92 -9.50
N CYS A 305 -3.93 -8.16 -8.98
CA CYS A 305 -4.04 -7.92 -7.53
C CYS A 305 -4.37 -9.19 -6.74
N SER A 306 -5.18 -10.10 -7.29
CA SER A 306 -5.46 -11.42 -6.69
C SER A 306 -4.18 -12.25 -6.55
N ALA A 307 -3.35 -12.25 -7.60
CA ALA A 307 -2.06 -12.93 -7.58
C ALA A 307 -1.08 -12.33 -6.57
N MET A 308 -1.02 -11.01 -6.47
CA MET A 308 -0.23 -10.32 -5.45
C MET A 308 -0.67 -10.67 -4.02
N CYS A 309 -1.99 -10.83 -3.77
CA CYS A 309 -2.50 -11.28 -2.47
C CYS A 309 -2.02 -12.69 -2.13
N ALA A 310 -2.05 -13.60 -3.10
CA ALA A 310 -1.59 -14.98 -2.92
C ALA A 310 -0.08 -15.04 -2.65
N TYR A 311 0.73 -14.32 -3.43
CA TYR A 311 2.17 -14.20 -3.20
C TYR A 311 2.47 -13.64 -1.81
N SER A 312 1.85 -12.51 -1.46
CA SER A 312 2.05 -11.85 -0.16
C SER A 312 1.69 -12.77 1.00
N SER A 313 0.59 -13.52 0.88
CA SER A 313 0.17 -14.52 1.88
C SER A 313 1.20 -15.63 2.09
N SER A 314 1.96 -15.99 1.04
CA SER A 314 2.93 -17.08 1.10
C SER A 314 4.27 -16.67 1.75
N ILE A 315 4.64 -15.38 1.69
CA ILE A 315 5.99 -14.94 2.05
C ILE A 315 6.03 -13.98 3.24
N SER A 316 4.96 -13.22 3.53
CA SER A 316 5.04 -12.07 4.44
C SER A 316 4.62 -12.33 5.89
N SER A 317 4.65 -13.60 6.34
CA SER A 317 4.51 -13.93 7.77
C SER A 317 5.56 -13.22 8.61
N ILE A 318 5.19 -12.78 9.83
CA ILE A 318 6.12 -12.13 10.77
C ILE A 318 7.33 -12.99 11.15
N GLN A 319 7.25 -14.31 10.93
CA GLN A 319 8.36 -15.24 11.15
C GLN A 319 9.47 -15.10 10.10
N ASN A 320 9.18 -14.47 8.96
CA ASN A 320 10.14 -14.26 7.87
C ASN A 320 10.81 -12.90 7.99
N ASP A 321 12.09 -12.82 7.60
CA ASP A 321 12.82 -11.56 7.39
C ASP A 321 12.68 -11.08 5.94
N LEU A 322 11.98 -9.97 5.77
CA LEU A 322 11.70 -9.33 4.49
C LEU A 322 12.65 -8.19 4.15
N SER A 323 13.63 -7.87 4.99
CA SER A 323 14.58 -6.75 4.74
C SER A 323 15.33 -6.89 3.40
N GLY A 324 15.51 -8.12 2.89
CA GLY A 324 16.13 -8.42 1.59
C GLY A 324 15.18 -8.49 0.39
N HIS A 325 13.86 -8.35 0.58
CA HIS A 325 12.83 -8.60 -0.44
C HIS A 325 12.39 -7.32 -1.19
N SER A 326 13.32 -6.40 -1.44
CA SER A 326 12.99 -5.08 -2.00
C SER A 326 12.40 -5.16 -3.41
N VAL A 327 12.87 -6.05 -4.28
CA VAL A 327 12.37 -6.17 -5.67
C VAL A 327 10.89 -6.56 -5.66
N ASP A 328 10.53 -7.60 -4.92
CA ASP A 328 9.14 -8.09 -4.83
C ASP A 328 8.24 -7.05 -4.16
N ALA A 329 8.60 -6.58 -2.96
CA ALA A 329 7.79 -5.63 -2.20
C ALA A 329 7.56 -4.31 -2.95
N ASN A 330 8.61 -3.77 -3.59
CA ASN A 330 8.51 -2.53 -4.36
C ASN A 330 7.68 -2.73 -5.63
N SER A 331 7.85 -3.86 -6.32
CA SER A 331 7.08 -4.18 -7.53
C SER A 331 5.59 -4.31 -7.22
N VAL A 332 5.25 -5.02 -6.14
CA VAL A 332 3.87 -5.22 -5.67
C VAL A 332 3.23 -3.88 -5.33
N LYS A 333 3.84 -3.10 -4.43
CA LYS A 333 3.27 -1.81 -4.01
C LYS A 333 3.13 -0.85 -5.18
N ALA A 334 4.18 -0.65 -5.97
CA ALA A 334 4.15 0.34 -7.04
C ALA A 334 3.10 -0.03 -8.10
N LEU A 335 3.06 -1.29 -8.55
CA LEU A 335 2.10 -1.71 -9.57
C LEU A 335 0.65 -1.75 -9.05
N VAL A 336 0.39 -2.26 -7.84
CA VAL A 336 -0.98 -2.33 -7.34
C VAL A 336 -1.59 -0.93 -7.16
N THR A 337 -0.78 0.05 -6.76
CA THR A 337 -1.26 1.42 -6.57
C THR A 337 -1.48 2.16 -7.89
N ASP A 338 -0.67 1.88 -8.92
CA ASP A 338 -0.97 2.31 -10.30
C ASP A 338 -2.30 1.70 -10.79
N LEU A 339 -2.52 0.40 -10.57
CA LEU A 339 -3.75 -0.30 -10.96
C LEU A 339 -4.98 0.21 -10.22
N MET A 340 -4.85 0.56 -8.93
CA MET A 340 -5.93 1.19 -8.15
C MET A 340 -6.33 2.52 -8.78
N HIS A 341 -5.36 3.41 -9.02
CA HIS A 341 -5.66 4.73 -9.56
C HIS A 341 -6.20 4.68 -11.00
N GLU A 342 -5.66 3.79 -11.84
CA GLU A 342 -6.18 3.52 -13.18
C GLU A 342 -7.63 3.00 -13.12
N SER A 343 -7.92 2.08 -12.21
CA SER A 343 -9.27 1.52 -12.05
C SER A 343 -10.29 2.58 -11.66
N ALA A 344 -9.90 3.53 -10.79
CA ALA A 344 -10.75 4.66 -10.43
C ALA A 344 -11.02 5.59 -11.63
N GLN A 345 -9.99 5.91 -12.40
CA GLN A 345 -10.13 6.74 -13.62
C GLN A 345 -11.07 6.09 -14.65
N ILE A 346 -10.91 4.79 -14.90
CA ILE A 346 -11.79 4.05 -15.80
C ILE A 346 -13.24 4.07 -15.29
N CYS A 347 -13.45 3.87 -13.98
CA CYS A 347 -14.79 3.91 -13.39
C CYS A 347 -15.45 5.29 -13.54
N VAL A 348 -14.70 6.39 -13.35
CA VAL A 348 -15.19 7.76 -13.60
C VAL A 348 -15.55 7.93 -15.07
N GLN A 349 -14.68 7.51 -15.99
CA GLN A 349 -14.89 7.65 -17.42
C GLN A 349 -16.14 6.89 -17.90
N LEU A 350 -16.34 5.66 -17.41
CA LEU A 350 -17.50 4.83 -17.74
C LEU A 350 -18.80 5.39 -17.13
N SER A 351 -18.73 6.01 -15.95
CA SER A 351 -19.87 6.62 -15.26
C SER A 351 -20.27 7.98 -15.83
N GLY A 352 -19.45 8.58 -16.72
CA GLY A 352 -19.67 9.90 -17.29
C GLY A 352 -19.76 11.00 -16.23
N ALA A 353 -20.62 11.99 -16.45
CA ALA A 353 -20.77 13.15 -15.56
C ALA A 353 -21.11 12.78 -14.10
N ASN A 354 -21.86 11.69 -13.89
CA ASN A 354 -22.17 11.21 -12.53
C ASN A 354 -20.92 10.80 -11.77
N GLY A 355 -19.94 10.21 -12.47
CA GLY A 355 -18.67 9.82 -11.89
C GLY A 355 -17.79 10.98 -11.43
N TYR A 356 -18.05 12.21 -11.90
CA TYR A 356 -17.25 13.39 -11.55
C TYR A 356 -17.62 14.01 -10.19
N ARG A 357 -18.62 13.46 -9.50
CA ARG A 357 -19.05 13.94 -8.18
C ARG A 357 -18.30 13.25 -7.04
N LEU A 358 -17.98 14.00 -5.98
CA LEU A 358 -17.29 13.46 -4.81
C LEU A 358 -18.19 12.53 -3.96
N ASP A 359 -19.50 12.74 -3.99
CA ASP A 359 -20.48 11.83 -3.37
C ASP A 359 -20.83 10.62 -4.26
N HIS A 360 -20.12 10.43 -5.38
CA HIS A 360 -20.18 9.22 -6.18
C HIS A 360 -18.95 8.36 -5.92
N VAL A 361 -19.14 7.04 -5.80
CA VAL A 361 -18.06 6.08 -5.50
C VAL A 361 -16.87 6.18 -6.48
N ALA A 362 -17.14 6.45 -7.76
CA ALA A 362 -16.09 6.67 -8.77
C ALA A 362 -15.26 7.94 -8.50
N GLY A 363 -15.91 9.10 -8.28
CA GLY A 363 -15.21 10.36 -8.03
C GLY A 363 -14.47 10.38 -6.70
N ARG A 364 -15.07 9.81 -5.65
CA ARG A 364 -14.39 9.56 -4.38
C ARG A 364 -13.19 8.63 -4.55
N GLY A 365 -13.37 7.51 -5.26
CA GLY A 365 -12.30 6.56 -5.54
C GLY A 365 -11.11 7.20 -6.26
N LEU A 366 -11.37 8.16 -7.15
CA LEU A 366 -10.32 8.90 -7.86
C LEU A 366 -9.45 9.71 -6.91
N VAL A 367 -10.06 10.48 -5.99
CA VAL A 367 -9.30 11.30 -5.02
C VAL A 367 -8.66 10.47 -3.91
N ASP A 368 -9.34 9.42 -3.43
CA ASP A 368 -8.87 8.57 -2.33
C ASP A 368 -7.73 7.64 -2.77
N SER A 369 -7.71 7.20 -4.04
CA SER A 369 -6.65 6.34 -4.57
C SER A 369 -5.36 7.09 -4.89
N ARG A 370 -5.45 8.37 -5.26
CA ARG A 370 -4.29 9.18 -5.69
C ARG A 370 -3.08 9.14 -4.74
N PRO A 371 -3.23 9.30 -3.40
CA PRO A 371 -2.07 9.33 -2.51
C PRO A 371 -1.34 7.99 -2.38
N PHE A 372 -1.92 6.86 -2.79
CA PHE A 372 -1.27 5.55 -2.69
C PHE A 372 -0.02 5.41 -3.59
N GLN A 373 0.06 6.19 -4.68
CA GLN A 373 1.25 6.28 -5.52
C GLN A 373 2.37 7.13 -4.87
N ILE A 374 2.10 7.78 -3.72
CA ILE A 374 3.01 8.67 -2.99
C ILE A 374 3.43 8.04 -1.65
N PHE A 375 2.47 7.53 -0.88
CA PHE A 375 2.70 6.89 0.41
C PHE A 375 3.59 5.66 0.27
N GLU A 376 4.28 5.26 1.36
CA GLU A 376 5.11 4.05 1.37
C GLU A 376 6.23 4.03 0.32
N GLY A 377 6.72 5.22 -0.02
CA GLY A 377 7.68 5.50 -1.08
C GLY A 377 7.00 5.80 -2.40
N SER A 378 7.35 6.92 -3.05
CA SER A 378 6.76 7.28 -4.34
C SER A 378 7.02 6.20 -5.39
N ASN A 379 6.06 5.99 -6.29
CA ASN A 379 6.18 4.95 -7.31
C ASN A 379 7.43 5.14 -8.18
N GLU A 380 7.82 6.38 -8.51
CA GLU A 380 9.07 6.67 -9.24
C GLU A 380 10.31 6.16 -8.49
N MET A 381 10.37 6.39 -7.17
CA MET A 381 11.48 5.92 -6.34
C MET A 381 11.51 4.39 -6.28
N LEU A 382 10.35 3.77 -6.05
CA LEU A 382 10.26 2.31 -5.93
C LEU A 382 10.61 1.61 -7.25
N TYR A 383 10.11 2.11 -8.39
CA TYR A 383 10.49 1.59 -9.70
C TYR A 383 11.98 1.77 -9.99
N SER A 384 12.56 2.93 -9.67
CA SER A 384 14.00 3.14 -9.81
C SER A 384 14.80 2.14 -8.97
N GLN A 385 14.40 1.90 -7.72
CA GLN A 385 15.05 0.91 -6.84
C GLN A 385 14.92 -0.52 -7.37
N VAL A 386 13.79 -0.90 -7.97
CA VAL A 386 13.62 -2.20 -8.64
C VAL A 386 14.63 -2.33 -9.79
N ALA A 387 14.74 -1.32 -10.65
CA ALA A 387 15.69 -1.32 -11.76
C ALA A 387 17.15 -1.36 -11.26
N GLU A 388 17.50 -0.59 -10.22
CA GLU A 388 18.84 -0.58 -9.63
C GLU A 388 19.24 -1.95 -9.06
N ALA A 389 18.33 -2.58 -8.32
CA ALA A 389 18.54 -3.91 -7.76
C ALA A 389 18.80 -4.95 -8.86
N ILE A 390 18.00 -4.92 -9.93
CA ILE A 390 18.14 -5.83 -11.07
C ILE A 390 19.42 -5.56 -11.85
N ALA A 391 19.76 -4.29 -12.12
CA ALA A 391 21.01 -3.93 -12.76
C ALA A 391 22.24 -4.41 -11.96
N LYS A 392 22.17 -4.35 -10.62
CA LYS A 392 23.22 -4.90 -9.74
C LYS A 392 23.34 -6.41 -9.87
N LEU A 393 22.23 -7.13 -9.92
CA LEU A 393 22.22 -8.59 -10.11
C LEU A 393 22.73 -8.99 -11.49
N MET A 394 22.32 -8.29 -12.55
CA MET A 394 22.80 -8.46 -13.92
C MET A 394 24.32 -8.29 -14.04
N ARG A 395 24.87 -7.23 -13.43
CA ARG A 395 26.33 -7.04 -13.35
C ARG A 395 27.03 -8.19 -12.64
N LYS A 396 26.45 -8.70 -11.55
CA LYS A 396 27.00 -9.84 -10.80
C LYS A 396 26.98 -11.14 -11.62
N SER A 397 25.96 -11.34 -12.46
CA SER A 397 25.84 -12.50 -13.36
C SER A 397 26.54 -12.32 -14.70
N LYS A 398 27.13 -11.15 -14.99
CA LYS A 398 27.73 -10.79 -16.27
C LYS A 398 26.77 -10.95 -17.46
N GLU A 399 25.49 -10.64 -17.24
CA GLU A 399 24.46 -10.66 -18.27
C GLU A 399 24.02 -9.22 -18.57
N SER A 400 24.05 -8.81 -19.85
CA SER A 400 23.64 -7.47 -20.28
C SER A 400 22.23 -7.47 -20.87
N ASN A 401 21.78 -8.58 -21.43
CA ASN A 401 20.48 -8.68 -22.05
C ASN A 401 19.39 -8.91 -21.01
N LEU A 402 18.35 -8.07 -21.02
CA LEU A 402 17.29 -8.11 -20.03
C LEU A 402 16.51 -9.45 -20.08
N LEU A 403 16.11 -9.90 -21.28
CA LEU A 403 15.36 -11.16 -21.43
C LEU A 403 16.18 -12.36 -20.93
N SER A 404 17.46 -12.44 -21.31
CA SER A 404 18.36 -13.52 -20.89
C SER A 404 18.45 -13.59 -19.37
N PHE A 405 18.60 -12.45 -18.70
CA PHE A 405 18.62 -12.39 -17.23
C PHE A 405 17.27 -12.78 -16.62
N LEU A 406 16.16 -12.23 -17.12
CA LEU A 406 14.84 -12.48 -16.54
C LEU A 406 14.39 -13.95 -16.67
N LYS A 407 14.83 -14.67 -17.71
CA LYS A 407 14.55 -16.11 -17.88
C LYS A 407 15.18 -16.98 -16.79
N ILE A 408 16.36 -16.61 -16.30
CA ILE A 408 17.09 -17.38 -15.27
C ILE A 408 16.82 -16.89 -13.85
N ASN A 409 16.16 -15.72 -13.70
CA ASN A 409 15.82 -15.17 -12.39
C ASN A 409 14.57 -15.87 -11.82
N PRO A 410 14.63 -16.43 -10.59
CA PRO A 410 13.49 -17.13 -9.98
C PRO A 410 12.21 -16.28 -9.87
N ALA A 411 12.33 -14.95 -9.72
CA ALA A 411 11.20 -14.04 -9.60
C ALA A 411 10.46 -13.80 -10.92
N THR A 412 11.05 -14.16 -12.07
CA THR A 412 10.51 -13.84 -13.40
C THR A 412 10.60 -14.96 -14.43
N GLY A 413 11.24 -16.09 -14.11
CA GLY A 413 11.56 -17.13 -15.08
C GLY A 413 10.35 -17.80 -15.75
N LEU A 414 9.18 -17.84 -15.10
CA LEU A 414 7.94 -18.34 -15.70
C LEU A 414 7.29 -17.29 -16.60
N ALA A 415 7.34 -16.02 -16.19
CA ALA A 415 6.70 -14.90 -16.88
C ALA A 415 7.48 -14.40 -18.10
N ALA A 416 8.81 -14.30 -18.01
CA ALA A 416 9.65 -13.70 -19.03
C ALA A 416 9.47 -14.32 -20.44
N PRO A 417 9.33 -15.66 -20.59
CA PRO A 417 9.09 -16.28 -21.90
C PRO A 417 7.87 -15.72 -22.65
N PHE A 418 6.79 -15.36 -21.95
CA PHE A 418 5.56 -14.83 -22.56
C PHE A 418 5.73 -13.48 -23.24
N PHE A 419 6.81 -12.75 -22.93
CA PHE A 419 7.09 -11.40 -23.44
C PHE A 419 8.43 -11.33 -24.18
N SER A 420 8.94 -12.47 -24.68
CA SER A 420 10.26 -12.57 -25.31
C SER A 420 10.47 -11.58 -26.47
N SER A 421 9.44 -11.33 -27.28
CA SER A 421 9.53 -10.38 -28.40
C SER A 421 9.64 -8.92 -27.99
N ILE A 422 9.32 -8.61 -26.72
CA ILE A 422 9.27 -7.24 -26.18
C ILE A 422 10.50 -6.96 -25.32
N LEU A 423 10.93 -7.94 -24.52
CA LEU A 423 11.96 -7.77 -23.50
C LEU A 423 13.40 -8.04 -24.00
N ASN A 424 13.56 -8.43 -25.27
CA ASN A 424 14.87 -8.76 -25.84
C ASN A 424 15.66 -7.51 -26.24
N PHE A 425 16.23 -6.83 -25.25
CA PHE A 425 17.13 -5.70 -25.45
C PHE A 425 18.21 -5.67 -24.36
N ASP A 426 19.33 -5.00 -24.66
CA ASP A 426 20.40 -4.80 -23.68
C ASP A 426 20.01 -3.72 -22.66
N PHE A 427 20.26 -4.02 -21.38
CA PHE A 427 20.05 -3.07 -20.30
C PHE A 427 21.00 -1.87 -20.50
N PRO A 428 20.51 -0.62 -20.45
CA PRO A 428 21.38 0.55 -20.65
C PRO A 428 22.54 0.60 -19.66
N LEU A 429 23.74 0.95 -20.13
CA LEU A 429 24.94 1.01 -19.27
C LEU A 429 24.88 2.15 -18.25
N GLN A 430 24.34 3.30 -18.65
CA GLN A 430 24.18 4.51 -17.83
C GLN A 430 22.80 5.12 -18.07
N PRO A 431 21.74 4.46 -17.59
CA PRO A 431 20.38 4.93 -17.78
C PRO A 431 20.17 6.26 -17.05
N LYS A 432 19.47 7.20 -17.70
CA LYS A 432 18.95 8.40 -17.05
C LYS A 432 17.96 7.99 -15.96
N GLN A 433 17.75 8.85 -14.96
CA GLN A 433 16.81 8.55 -13.87
C GLN A 433 15.40 8.18 -14.39
N ARG A 434 14.88 8.87 -15.40
CA ARG A 434 13.59 8.53 -16.02
C ARG A 434 13.56 7.15 -16.68
N GLU A 435 14.68 6.72 -17.27
CA GLU A 435 14.82 5.39 -17.88
C GLU A 435 14.83 4.31 -16.79
N MET A 436 15.44 4.60 -15.63
CA MET A 436 15.37 3.72 -14.46
C MET A 436 13.93 3.53 -13.96
N VAL A 437 13.13 4.59 -13.94
CA VAL A 437 11.69 4.48 -13.63
C VAL A 437 10.99 3.58 -14.65
N THR A 438 11.21 3.80 -15.96
CA THR A 438 10.57 3.00 -17.01
C THR A 438 11.01 1.53 -16.99
N LEU A 439 12.30 1.26 -16.78
CA LEU A 439 12.84 -0.10 -16.60
C LEU A 439 12.23 -0.77 -15.37
N GLY A 440 12.08 -0.05 -14.26
CA GLY A 440 11.40 -0.54 -13.07
C GLY A 440 9.95 -0.90 -13.32
N LYS A 441 9.22 -0.08 -14.09
CA LYS A 441 7.84 -0.34 -14.51
C LYS A 441 7.71 -1.62 -15.35
N ILE A 442 8.68 -1.86 -16.25
CA ILE A 442 8.77 -3.07 -17.07
C ILE A 442 8.97 -4.29 -16.16
N ILE A 443 10.00 -4.25 -15.30
CA ILE A 443 10.36 -5.39 -14.46
C ILE A 443 9.25 -5.73 -13.47
N ALA A 444 8.66 -4.73 -12.81
CA ALA A 444 7.59 -4.94 -11.85
C ALA A 444 6.37 -5.64 -12.46
N ARG A 445 6.04 -5.35 -13.73
CA ARG A 445 4.96 -6.04 -14.46
C ARG A 445 5.28 -7.50 -14.72
N VAL A 446 6.53 -7.81 -15.10
CA VAL A 446 6.98 -9.19 -15.30
C VAL A 446 6.97 -9.97 -13.98
N VAL A 447 7.47 -9.36 -12.90
CA VAL A 447 7.44 -9.93 -11.53
C VAL A 447 6.00 -10.19 -11.09
N CYS A 448 5.08 -9.25 -11.30
CA CYS A 448 3.70 -9.47 -10.87
C CYS A 448 2.96 -10.48 -11.77
N PHE A 449 3.30 -10.56 -13.06
CA PHE A 449 2.77 -11.61 -13.94
C PHE A 449 3.29 -13.01 -13.58
N GLN A 450 4.49 -13.13 -13.01
CA GLN A 450 4.99 -14.38 -12.43
C GLN A 450 3.99 -14.91 -11.40
N TYR A 451 3.49 -14.04 -10.52
CA TYR A 451 2.52 -14.43 -9.50
C TYR A 451 1.18 -14.85 -10.13
N VAL A 452 0.75 -14.20 -11.22
CA VAL A 452 -0.46 -14.59 -11.97
C VAL A 452 -0.32 -16.01 -12.49
N LEU A 453 0.83 -16.35 -13.10
CA LEU A 453 1.11 -17.71 -13.57
C LEU A 453 1.17 -18.72 -12.43
N GLN A 454 1.71 -18.34 -11.26
CA GLN A 454 1.75 -19.22 -10.09
C GLN A 454 0.35 -19.59 -9.60
N ILE A 455 -0.58 -18.64 -9.50
CA ILE A 455 -1.96 -18.95 -9.11
C ILE A 455 -2.74 -19.66 -10.23
N ASN A 456 -2.43 -19.39 -11.50
CA ASN A 456 -3.03 -20.10 -12.63
C ASN A 456 -2.65 -21.58 -12.63
N ASN A 457 -1.37 -21.90 -12.36
CA ASN A 457 -0.92 -23.27 -12.17
C ASN A 457 -1.58 -23.96 -10.96
N ALA A 458 -2.08 -23.18 -10.00
CA ALA A 458 -2.86 -23.67 -8.85
C ALA A 458 -4.38 -23.74 -9.12
N GLY A 459 -4.82 -23.49 -10.36
CA GLY A 459 -6.22 -23.59 -10.78
C GLY A 459 -6.98 -22.26 -10.90
N PHE A 460 -6.31 -21.12 -10.87
CA PHE A 460 -6.96 -19.82 -11.15
C PHE A 460 -7.41 -19.72 -12.62
N ASN A 461 -8.47 -18.94 -12.86
CA ASN A 461 -9.19 -18.85 -14.14
C ASN A 461 -8.31 -18.49 -15.35
N ASP A 462 -8.22 -19.40 -16.34
CA ASP A 462 -7.40 -19.24 -17.55
C ASP A 462 -7.76 -18.02 -18.41
N LYS A 463 -9.06 -17.70 -18.52
CA LYS A 463 -9.51 -16.54 -19.32
C LYS A 463 -9.07 -15.23 -18.67
N MET A 464 -9.15 -15.16 -17.35
CA MET A 464 -8.68 -13.99 -16.59
C MET A 464 -7.16 -13.85 -16.67
N THR A 465 -6.43 -14.97 -16.58
CA THR A 465 -4.98 -15.01 -16.81
C THR A 465 -4.61 -14.47 -18.18
N GLU A 466 -5.32 -14.89 -19.23
CA GLU A 466 -5.07 -14.43 -20.60
C GLU A 466 -5.39 -12.94 -20.78
N ILE A 467 -6.50 -12.44 -20.21
CA ILE A 467 -6.83 -11.00 -20.19
C ILE A 467 -5.71 -10.20 -19.51
N ALA A 468 -5.21 -10.65 -18.36
CA ALA A 468 -4.11 -10.01 -17.67
C ALA A 468 -2.82 -10.01 -18.51
N ARG A 469 -2.51 -11.13 -19.18
CA ARG A 469 -1.34 -11.24 -20.07
C ARG A 469 -1.40 -10.24 -21.22
N GLN A 470 -2.56 -10.11 -21.88
CA GLN A 470 -2.73 -9.18 -23.01
C GLN A 470 -2.55 -7.72 -22.58
N HIS A 471 -3.13 -7.33 -21.44
CA HIS A 471 -2.99 -5.98 -20.89
C HIS A 471 -1.57 -5.67 -20.43
N ILE A 472 -0.87 -6.63 -19.80
CA ILE A 472 0.56 -6.48 -19.49
C ILE A 472 1.40 -6.37 -20.76
N SER A 473 1.11 -7.18 -21.78
CA SER A 473 1.80 -7.10 -23.07
C SER A 473 1.68 -5.70 -23.69
N MET A 474 0.48 -5.12 -23.67
CA MET A 474 0.24 -3.76 -24.16
C MET A 474 1.06 -2.72 -23.37
N ASP A 475 1.03 -2.78 -22.03
CA ASP A 475 1.83 -1.89 -21.19
C ASP A 475 3.32 -2.00 -21.51
N LEU A 476 3.83 -3.21 -21.68
CA LEU A 476 5.24 -3.46 -21.99
C LEU A 476 5.63 -2.87 -23.36
N TYR A 477 4.78 -3.00 -24.39
CA TYR A 477 5.02 -2.35 -25.67
C TYR A 477 5.11 -0.83 -25.54
N MET A 478 4.21 -0.21 -24.76
CA MET A 478 4.24 1.24 -24.53
C MET A 478 5.52 1.66 -23.80
N LEU A 479 5.92 0.94 -22.75
CA LEU A 479 7.10 1.27 -21.94
C LEU A 479 8.41 1.04 -22.72
N VAL A 480 8.53 -0.04 -23.49
CA VAL A 480 9.70 -0.28 -24.33
C VAL A 480 9.78 0.75 -25.46
N GLY A 481 8.63 1.12 -26.04
CA GLY A 481 8.56 2.23 -26.99
C GLY A 481 9.06 3.55 -26.42
N GLN A 482 8.78 3.84 -25.14
CA GLN A 482 9.33 5.01 -24.45
C GLN A 482 10.86 4.94 -24.31
N LEU A 483 11.43 3.77 -24.02
CA LEU A 483 12.89 3.59 -23.94
C LEU A 483 13.57 3.72 -25.30
N SER A 484 12.89 3.33 -26.38
CA SER A 484 13.42 3.45 -27.75
C SER A 484 13.37 4.90 -28.27
N ASN A 485 12.65 5.79 -27.62
CA ASN A 485 12.54 7.19 -28.03
C ASN A 485 13.50 8.10 -27.25
N ASN A 486 14.43 8.74 -27.96
CA ASN A 486 15.40 9.69 -27.40
C ASN A 486 14.78 11.08 -27.16
N ASN A 487 13.90 11.22 -26.17
CA ASN A 487 13.36 12.52 -25.78
C ASN A 487 14.35 13.29 -24.89
N ASN A 488 15.00 14.33 -25.42
CA ASN A 488 15.90 15.21 -24.66
C ASN A 488 15.32 16.61 -24.40
N ALA A 489 13.99 16.74 -24.37
CA ALA A 489 13.35 17.99 -24.00
C ALA A 489 13.74 18.39 -22.57
N GLU A 490 14.15 19.64 -22.43
CA GLU A 490 14.43 20.30 -21.16
C GLU A 490 13.38 21.40 -20.92
N PRO A 491 12.97 21.67 -19.67
CA PRO A 491 11.98 22.70 -19.39
C PRO A 491 12.53 24.10 -19.76
N LEU A 492 11.73 24.87 -20.49
CA LEU A 492 11.98 26.30 -20.66
C LEU A 492 11.52 27.02 -19.39
N MET A 493 12.46 27.60 -18.63
CA MET A 493 12.14 28.25 -17.35
C MET A 493 11.32 29.53 -17.51
N HIS A 494 11.46 30.22 -18.65
CA HIS A 494 10.66 31.38 -19.07
C HIS A 494 9.68 30.96 -20.16
N TYR A 495 8.82 29.98 -19.87
CA TYR A 495 7.92 29.39 -20.87
C TYR A 495 6.88 30.37 -21.41
N ASP A 496 6.68 31.51 -20.76
CA ASP A 496 5.69 32.55 -21.06
C ASP A 496 6.13 33.51 -22.17
N GLU A 497 7.44 33.60 -22.45
CA GLU A 497 7.95 34.45 -23.51
C GLU A 497 7.44 33.97 -24.90
N LYS A 498 6.61 34.79 -25.54
CA LYS A 498 5.98 34.51 -26.86
C LYS A 498 5.17 33.20 -26.88
N ALA A 499 4.59 32.83 -25.75
CA ALA A 499 3.79 31.61 -25.64
C ALA A 499 2.28 31.88 -25.53
N ASP A 500 1.85 33.15 -25.47
CA ASP A 500 0.43 33.47 -25.53
C ASP A 500 -0.10 33.23 -26.95
N TRP A 501 -0.92 32.19 -27.10
CA TRP A 501 -1.50 31.81 -28.39
C TRP A 501 -2.36 32.93 -29.00
N MET A 502 -2.88 33.86 -28.19
CA MET A 502 -3.68 35.00 -28.66
C MET A 502 -2.88 35.96 -29.53
N ASP A 503 -1.56 36.11 -29.27
CA ASP A 503 -0.69 37.00 -30.04
C ASP A 503 -0.50 36.54 -31.51
N PHE A 504 -0.90 35.30 -31.84
CA PHE A 504 -0.70 34.68 -33.14
C PHE A 504 -1.99 34.51 -33.94
N ILE A 505 -3.11 35.01 -33.44
CA ILE A 505 -4.39 35.02 -34.15
C ILE A 505 -4.90 36.46 -34.33
N SER A 506 -5.40 36.77 -35.52
CA SER A 506 -6.11 38.03 -35.76
C SER A 506 -7.61 37.81 -35.53
N LEU A 507 -8.27 38.87 -35.04
CA LEU A 507 -9.73 38.90 -34.85
C LEU A 507 -10.50 38.82 -36.17
#